data_AF-A0AAV6UEH0-F1
#
_entry.id   AF-A0AAV6UEH0-F1
#
_cell.length_a   1.000
_cell.length_b   1.000
_cell.length_c   1.000
_cell.angle_alpha   90.00
_cell.angle_beta   90.00
_cell.angle_gamma   90.00
#
_symmetry.space_group_name_H-M   'P 1'
#
loop_
_entity.id
_entity.type
_entity.pdbx_description
1 polymer ?
#
loop_
_entity_poly.entity_id
_entity_poly.type
_entity_poly.pdbx_seq_one_letter_code
_entity_poly.pdbx_strand_id
1 'polypeptide(L)'
;MSGRRVHNPNKLSPYLSTSLRRSLTPSCSANSSFLGSSIVDDTGSHELKVYGSSQPVLVIEALSEAEKITDISVKLEPFGYASLVCGRRLFIWKYKSDEEKIVHCKELPLPPSDLAHRAELVHVWVGEGRLPSALAASPEGHVRCWRNINHGLASADAQPDLQGQECCLLTPLPNQLGCILATTSGSLVIITPTTGEGQPGLICRTLTLPMGVLAGIGRKVSSFIFGSIPSQTSETRQLNRVLGCEEGAFVLTSTSLQKWRIAQDRNSNQAMIPFYFLTT
;
A
#
# COMPACT_ATOMS: atom_id res chain seq x y z
N MET A 1 50.92 -38.61 45.02
CA MET A 1 50.60 -37.36 44.29
C MET A 1 50.50 -37.66 42.80
N SER A 2 49.32 -37.40 42.23
CA SER A 2 48.98 -37.26 40.80
C SER A 2 49.55 -38.26 39.78
N GLY A 3 48.73 -39.25 39.42
CA GLY A 3 48.93 -40.13 38.25
C GLY A 3 48.04 -39.69 37.08
N ARG A 4 48.68 -39.30 35.97
CA ARG A 4 48.05 -39.10 34.66
C ARG A 4 47.61 -40.44 34.07
N ARG A 5 46.37 -40.53 33.56
CA ARG A 5 46.07 -41.33 32.38
C ARG A 5 44.90 -40.76 31.59
N VAL A 6 45.14 -40.72 30.29
CA VAL A 6 44.26 -40.33 29.20
C VAL A 6 43.15 -41.36 29.03
N HIS A 7 41.89 -40.94 29.03
CA HIS A 7 40.87 -41.61 28.21
C HIS A 7 39.71 -40.68 27.85
N ASN A 8 39.36 -40.77 26.57
CA ASN A 8 38.33 -40.05 25.84
C ASN A 8 36.93 -40.58 26.20
N PRO A 9 35.92 -39.71 26.32
CA PRO A 9 34.57 -40.13 25.95
C PRO A 9 33.88 -39.10 25.04
N ASN A 10 34.07 -39.24 23.72
CA ASN A 10 33.07 -38.82 22.75
C ASN A 10 31.84 -39.74 22.86
N LYS A 11 30.88 -39.37 23.71
CA LYS A 11 29.47 -39.75 23.59
C LYS A 11 28.62 -38.56 24.04
N LEU A 12 28.21 -37.74 23.08
CA LEU A 12 27.11 -36.81 23.27
C LEU A 12 25.87 -37.38 22.56
N SER A 13 24.81 -37.52 23.35
CA SER A 13 23.43 -37.79 22.96
C SER A 13 22.94 -36.77 21.92
N PRO A 14 22.04 -37.16 21.00
CA PRO A 14 21.38 -36.22 20.11
C PRO A 14 20.39 -35.38 20.91
N TYR A 15 19.96 -34.27 20.31
CA TYR A 15 19.03 -33.26 20.83
C TYR A 15 19.67 -32.26 21.79
N LEU A 16 20.23 -31.18 21.22
CA LEU A 16 19.83 -29.79 21.51
C LEU A 16 20.53 -28.83 20.52
N SER A 17 19.76 -27.85 20.07
CA SER A 17 20.05 -26.83 19.06
C SER A 17 21.19 -25.88 19.46
N THR A 18 21.99 -25.41 18.50
CA THR A 18 22.08 -23.98 18.08
C THR A 18 23.28 -23.73 17.15
N SER A 19 23.11 -22.75 16.26
CA SER A 19 24.17 -21.96 15.59
C SER A 19 24.67 -22.43 14.21
N LEU A 20 23.87 -22.21 13.16
CA LEU A 20 24.45 -21.93 11.83
C LEU A 20 24.43 -20.42 11.59
N ARG A 21 25.54 -19.79 12.00
CA ARG A 21 25.96 -18.46 11.59
C ARG A 21 26.32 -18.55 10.10
N ARG A 22 25.36 -18.29 9.21
CA ARG A 22 25.65 -18.14 7.78
C ARG A 22 25.75 -16.65 7.46
N SER A 23 26.98 -16.16 7.47
CA SER A 23 27.34 -14.87 6.90
C SER A 23 27.02 -14.89 5.41
N LEU A 24 25.95 -14.21 5.02
CA LEU A 24 25.71 -13.86 3.62
C LEU A 24 26.18 -12.41 3.45
N THR A 25 27.42 -12.25 3.00
CA THR A 25 27.86 -11.05 2.29
C THR A 25 27.56 -11.28 0.81
N PRO A 26 26.60 -10.59 0.19
CA PRO A 26 26.58 -10.48 -1.25
C PRO A 26 27.50 -9.33 -1.65
N SER A 27 28.76 -9.64 -1.90
CA SER A 27 29.61 -8.82 -2.74
C SER A 27 29.46 -9.31 -4.17
N CYS A 28 28.64 -8.63 -4.96
CA CYS A 28 28.81 -8.63 -6.41
C CYS A 28 28.41 -7.27 -6.96
N SER A 29 29.41 -6.69 -7.59
CA SER A 29 29.53 -5.36 -8.15
C SER A 29 28.64 -5.15 -9.36
N ALA A 30 28.32 -3.87 -9.55
CA ALA A 30 27.88 -3.17 -10.75
C ALA A 30 28.07 -3.83 -12.13
N ASN A 31 27.11 -3.52 -13.00
CA ASN A 31 27.17 -3.56 -14.46
C ASN A 31 27.16 -4.95 -15.12
N SER A 32 25.96 -5.52 -15.26
CA SER A 32 25.64 -6.23 -16.49
C SER A 32 24.38 -5.66 -17.11
N SER A 33 24.50 -5.21 -18.35
CA SER A 33 23.38 -4.99 -19.27
C SER A 33 22.59 -6.30 -19.41
N PHE A 34 21.45 -6.42 -18.73
CA PHE A 34 20.62 -7.63 -18.74
C PHE A 34 19.69 -7.64 -19.95
N LEU A 35 20.25 -8.00 -21.11
CA LEU A 35 19.48 -8.56 -22.22
C LEU A 35 19.46 -10.08 -22.04
N GLY A 36 18.32 -10.64 -21.63
CA GLY A 36 18.10 -12.09 -21.52
C GLY A 36 17.54 -12.52 -20.16
N SER A 37 16.50 -13.36 -20.16
CA SER A 37 15.92 -13.94 -18.95
C SER A 37 16.96 -14.81 -18.23
N SER A 38 17.61 -14.28 -17.20
CA SER A 38 18.46 -15.08 -16.33
C SER A 38 17.58 -15.76 -15.28
N ILE A 39 17.53 -17.09 -15.35
CA ILE A 39 16.98 -17.93 -14.29
C ILE A 39 17.92 -17.80 -13.09
N VAL A 40 17.39 -17.32 -11.97
CA VAL A 40 18.10 -17.16 -10.70
C VAL A 40 18.09 -18.48 -9.93
N ASP A 41 16.95 -19.17 -9.95
CA ASP A 41 16.76 -20.47 -9.28
C ASP A 41 15.60 -21.24 -9.94
N ASP A 42 15.66 -22.57 -9.91
CA ASP A 42 14.61 -23.46 -10.43
C ASP A 42 14.45 -24.69 -9.52
N THR A 43 13.25 -24.86 -8.98
CA THR A 43 12.88 -25.98 -8.10
C THR A 43 12.02 -27.04 -8.81
N GLY A 44 11.95 -27.00 -10.15
CA GLY A 44 11.19 -27.93 -11.01
C GLY A 44 9.67 -27.69 -11.02
N SER A 45 9.14 -26.96 -10.04
CA SER A 45 7.74 -26.52 -9.98
C SER A 45 7.60 -24.99 -10.08
N HIS A 46 8.66 -24.26 -9.79
CA HIS A 46 8.70 -22.80 -9.79
C HIS A 46 10.06 -22.34 -10.31
N GLU A 47 10.01 -21.38 -11.21
CA GLU A 47 11.17 -20.72 -11.79
C GLU A 47 11.26 -19.30 -11.23
N LEU A 48 12.38 -18.98 -10.57
CA LEU A 48 12.71 -17.62 -10.19
C LEU A 48 13.56 -17.01 -11.29
N LYS A 49 13.05 -15.97 -11.94
CA LYS A 49 13.77 -15.24 -13.00
C LYS A 49 13.63 -13.75 -12.84
N VAL A 50 14.58 -13.03 -13.42
CA VAL A 50 14.46 -11.58 -13.59
C VAL A 50 13.27 -11.29 -14.50
N TYR A 51 12.37 -10.41 -14.04
CA TYR A 51 11.13 -10.07 -14.73
C TYR A 51 11.10 -8.59 -15.10
N GLY A 52 10.72 -8.31 -16.34
CA GLY A 52 10.54 -6.96 -16.87
C GLY A 52 11.79 -6.39 -17.53
N SER A 53 11.71 -5.11 -17.88
CA SER A 53 12.83 -4.34 -18.45
C SER A 53 13.90 -4.02 -17.41
N SER A 54 15.09 -3.62 -17.85
CA SER A 54 16.17 -3.13 -16.97
C SER A 54 15.68 -2.01 -16.05
N GLN A 55 16.17 -2.00 -14.81
CA GLN A 55 15.84 -0.94 -13.86
C GLN A 55 16.33 0.44 -14.37
N PRO A 56 15.52 1.51 -14.25
CA PRO A 56 15.96 2.84 -14.65
C PRO A 56 17.15 3.33 -13.82
N VAL A 57 18.04 4.11 -14.44
CA VAL A 57 19.22 4.69 -13.77
C VAL A 57 18.83 5.48 -12.51
N LEU A 58 17.78 6.31 -12.58
CA LEU A 58 17.28 7.08 -11.42
C LEU A 58 16.90 6.18 -10.23
N VAL A 59 16.36 4.99 -10.49
CA VAL A 59 16.01 4.03 -9.44
C VAL A 59 17.27 3.43 -8.83
N ILE A 60 18.25 3.07 -9.66
CA ILE A 60 19.54 2.52 -9.20
C ILE A 60 20.28 3.55 -8.36
N GLU A 61 20.35 4.80 -8.82
CA GLU A 61 20.98 5.91 -8.11
C GLU A 61 20.30 6.15 -6.76
N ALA A 62 18.97 6.27 -6.74
CA ALA A 62 18.22 6.48 -5.50
C ALA A 62 18.42 5.36 -4.47
N LEU A 63 18.47 4.09 -4.92
CA LEU A 63 18.74 2.94 -4.04
C LEU A 63 20.20 2.92 -3.57
N SER A 64 21.14 3.38 -4.38
CA SER A 64 22.56 3.46 -4.00
C SER A 64 22.88 4.61 -3.03
N GLU A 65 22.14 5.71 -3.14
CA GLU A 65 22.24 6.88 -2.27
C GLU A 65 21.52 6.71 -0.94
N ALA A 66 20.53 5.82 -0.88
CA ALA A 66 19.68 5.65 0.29
C ALA A 66 20.50 5.25 1.52
N GLU A 67 20.35 6.02 2.59
CA GLU A 67 20.93 5.68 3.89
C GLU A 67 20.26 4.42 4.45
N LYS A 68 20.95 3.69 5.34
CA LYS A 68 20.44 2.45 5.95
C LYS A 68 19.11 2.62 6.71
N ILE A 69 18.78 3.84 7.11
CA ILE A 69 17.57 4.19 7.85
C ILE A 69 16.42 4.64 6.94
N THR A 70 16.67 4.81 5.63
CA THR A 70 15.67 5.29 4.69
C THR A 70 14.61 4.21 4.49
N ASP A 71 13.35 4.56 4.74
CA ASP A 71 12.23 3.70 4.37
C ASP A 71 12.10 3.62 2.85
N ILE A 72 12.13 2.38 2.35
CA ILE A 72 12.02 2.06 0.93
C ILE A 72 10.87 1.08 0.76
N SER A 73 9.96 1.39 -0.15
CA SER A 73 8.83 0.52 -0.49
C SER A 73 8.52 0.61 -1.98
N VAL A 74 8.01 -0.48 -2.54
CA VAL A 74 7.69 -0.58 -3.97
C VAL A 74 6.30 -1.17 -4.16
N LYS A 75 5.57 -0.65 -5.14
CA LYS A 75 4.27 -1.19 -5.56
C LYS A 75 4.29 -1.42 -7.07
N LEU A 76 3.85 -2.60 -7.46
CA LEU A 76 3.70 -2.99 -8.87
C LEU A 76 2.22 -2.93 -9.23
N GLU A 77 1.89 -2.16 -10.24
CA GLU A 77 0.57 -2.14 -10.81
C GLU A 77 0.43 -3.22 -11.91
N PRO A 78 -0.70 -3.94 -11.99
CA PRO A 78 -0.89 -5.04 -12.94
C PRO A 78 -0.74 -4.65 -14.41
N PHE A 79 -1.00 -3.38 -14.75
CA PHE A 79 -0.90 -2.86 -16.12
C PHE A 79 0.54 -2.47 -16.53
N GLY A 80 1.55 -2.84 -15.74
CA GLY A 80 2.95 -2.76 -16.16
C GLY A 80 3.71 -1.53 -15.67
N TYR A 81 3.18 -0.79 -14.70
CA TYR A 81 3.86 0.33 -14.04
C TYR A 81 4.30 -0.02 -12.63
N ALA A 82 5.45 0.51 -12.23
CA ALA A 82 6.00 0.37 -10.89
C ALA A 82 6.14 1.75 -10.26
N SER A 83 5.91 1.82 -8.96
CA SER A 83 6.16 3.00 -8.13
C SER A 83 7.08 2.63 -6.97
N LEU A 84 8.23 3.29 -6.88
CA LEU A 84 9.18 3.20 -5.77
C LEU A 84 9.07 4.46 -4.93
N VAL A 85 8.86 4.28 -3.64
CA VAL A 85 8.99 5.34 -2.63
C VAL A 85 10.32 5.13 -1.92
N CYS A 86 11.16 6.16 -1.92
CA CYS A 86 12.46 6.17 -1.26
C CYS A 86 12.60 7.48 -0.47
N GLY A 87 12.36 7.43 0.84
CA GLY A 87 12.24 8.62 1.67
C GLY A 87 11.08 9.52 1.23
N ARG A 88 11.38 10.70 0.69
CA ARG A 88 10.38 11.69 0.21
C ARG A 88 10.23 11.75 -1.32
N ARG A 89 10.94 10.88 -2.03
CA ARG A 89 10.96 10.82 -3.50
C ARG A 89 10.08 9.68 -3.99
N LEU A 90 9.26 9.95 -5.00
CA LEU A 90 8.45 8.95 -5.71
C LEU A 90 8.99 8.77 -7.12
N PHE A 91 9.38 7.55 -7.47
CA PHE A 91 9.84 7.17 -8.80
C PHE A 91 8.78 6.29 -9.47
N ILE A 92 8.37 6.64 -10.69
CA ILE A 92 7.39 5.88 -11.47
C ILE A 92 7.98 5.53 -12.83
N TRP A 93 7.93 4.26 -13.22
CA TRP A 93 8.38 3.79 -14.53
C TRP A 93 7.52 2.62 -15.03
N LYS A 94 7.61 2.32 -16.32
CA LYS A 94 6.99 1.15 -16.94
C LYS A 94 7.99 -0.01 -16.90
N TYR A 95 7.68 -1.08 -16.16
CA TYR A 95 8.54 -2.27 -16.03
C TYR A 95 8.16 -3.39 -17.01
N LYS A 96 6.93 -3.36 -17.53
CA LYS A 96 6.44 -4.28 -18.56
C LYS A 96 6.19 -3.48 -19.83
N SER A 97 7.19 -3.43 -20.72
CA SER A 97 7.09 -2.81 -22.04
C SER A 97 7.28 -3.88 -23.10
N ASP A 98 6.38 -3.94 -24.08
CA ASP A 98 6.50 -4.87 -25.24
C ASP A 98 7.58 -4.43 -26.24
N GLU A 99 8.04 -3.18 -26.13
CA GLU A 99 9.10 -2.63 -26.97
C GLU A 99 10.38 -2.49 -26.15
N GLU A 100 11.53 -2.89 -26.73
CA GLU A 100 12.91 -2.67 -26.23
C GLU A 100 13.30 -1.18 -26.25
N LYS A 101 12.45 -0.32 -25.70
CA LYS A 101 12.67 1.11 -25.60
C LYS A 101 13.36 1.45 -24.29
N ILE A 102 14.05 2.59 -24.31
CA ILE A 102 14.64 3.23 -23.13
C ILE A 102 13.58 3.32 -22.04
N VAL A 103 13.88 2.75 -20.87
CA VAL A 103 12.98 2.78 -19.72
C VAL A 103 12.98 4.21 -19.16
N HIS A 104 11.91 4.94 -19.43
CA HIS A 104 11.70 6.27 -18.85
C HIS A 104 11.18 6.15 -17.41
N CYS A 105 11.87 6.82 -16.51
CA CYS A 105 11.48 6.97 -15.12
C CYS A 105 11.17 8.44 -14.83
N LYS A 106 10.13 8.69 -14.04
CA LYS A 106 9.74 10.01 -13.58
C LYS A 106 9.88 10.08 -12.07
N GLU A 107 10.57 11.11 -11.60
CA GLU A 107 10.63 11.46 -10.19
C GLU A 107 9.57 12.54 -9.90
N LEU A 108 8.80 12.35 -8.83
CA LEU A 108 7.75 13.26 -8.38
C LEU A 108 7.92 13.56 -6.88
N PRO A 109 7.62 14.79 -6.43
CA PRO A 109 7.70 15.14 -5.01
C PRO A 109 6.46 14.64 -4.26
N LEU A 110 6.64 13.77 -3.27
CA LEU A 110 5.53 13.32 -2.42
C LEU A 110 4.89 14.50 -1.64
N PRO A 111 3.62 14.36 -1.21
CA PRO A 111 3.00 15.34 -0.31
C PRO A 111 3.85 15.54 0.95
N PRO A 112 3.82 16.73 1.59
CA PRO A 112 4.56 16.94 2.82
C PRO A 112 4.10 15.99 3.93
N SER A 113 5.07 15.46 4.67
CA SER A 113 4.86 14.52 5.76
C SER A 113 6.02 14.61 6.76
N ASP A 114 5.76 14.40 8.04
CA ASP A 114 6.80 14.16 9.05
C ASP A 114 6.98 12.67 9.34
N LEU A 115 6.08 11.85 8.79
CA LEU A 115 6.10 10.40 8.85
C LEU A 115 6.69 9.79 7.57
N ALA A 116 7.08 8.52 7.65
CA ALA A 116 7.66 7.80 6.52
C ALA A 116 6.59 7.47 5.47
N HIS A 117 6.84 7.84 4.21
CA HIS A 117 5.97 7.46 3.11
C HIS A 117 6.08 5.98 2.77
N ARG A 118 5.00 5.45 2.18
CA ARG A 118 4.87 4.06 1.76
C ARG A 118 4.25 3.96 0.37
N ALA A 119 4.71 3.02 -0.45
CA ALA A 119 4.18 2.79 -1.79
C ALA A 119 2.73 2.29 -1.77
N GLU A 120 2.26 1.74 -0.64
CA GLU A 120 0.87 1.41 -0.36
C GLU A 120 -0.07 2.63 -0.40
N LEU A 121 0.46 3.83 -0.16
CA LEU A 121 -0.25 5.11 -0.24
C LEU A 121 -0.12 5.77 -1.61
N VAL A 122 0.38 5.05 -2.62
CA VAL A 122 0.51 5.51 -4.00
C VAL A 122 -0.36 4.64 -4.89
N HIS A 123 -1.05 5.27 -5.85
CA HIS A 123 -1.74 4.58 -6.92
C HIS A 123 -1.41 5.23 -8.26
N VAL A 124 -1.04 4.41 -9.23
CA VAL A 124 -0.79 4.84 -10.61
C VAL A 124 -1.90 4.26 -11.48
N TRP A 125 -2.39 5.04 -12.45
CA TRP A 125 -3.33 4.55 -13.45
C TRP A 125 -3.03 5.18 -14.82
N VAL A 126 -3.61 4.60 -15.86
CA VAL A 126 -3.58 5.16 -17.21
C VAL A 126 -5.01 5.49 -17.59
N GLY A 127 -5.30 6.78 -17.75
CA GLY A 127 -6.62 7.26 -18.18
C GLY A 127 -6.88 7.04 -19.67
N GLU A 128 -8.05 7.46 -20.14
CA GLU A 128 -8.49 7.30 -21.55
C GLU A 128 -7.53 7.93 -22.56
N GLY A 129 -6.87 9.03 -22.19
CA GLY A 129 -5.84 9.69 -23.00
C GLY A 129 -4.50 8.92 -23.10
N ARG A 130 -4.41 7.70 -22.53
CA ARG A 130 -3.18 6.88 -22.44
C ARG A 130 -2.00 7.55 -21.73
N LEU A 131 -2.29 8.60 -20.97
CA LEU A 131 -1.29 9.30 -20.17
C LEU A 131 -1.27 8.72 -18.76
N PRO A 132 -0.10 8.33 -18.24
CA PRO A 132 0.01 7.85 -16.88
C PRO A 132 -0.27 8.99 -15.89
N SER A 133 -1.11 8.70 -14.91
CA SER A 133 -1.51 9.58 -13.81
C SER A 133 -1.17 8.90 -12.49
N ALA A 134 -1.02 9.70 -11.42
CA ALA A 134 -0.70 9.18 -10.11
C ALA A 134 -1.43 9.94 -9.00
N LEU A 135 -1.70 9.24 -7.90
CA LEU A 135 -2.29 9.76 -6.67
C LEU A 135 -1.41 9.26 -5.53
N ALA A 136 -0.98 10.16 -4.66
CA ALA A 136 -0.23 9.82 -3.47
C ALA A 136 -0.87 10.47 -2.25
N ALA A 137 -0.83 9.77 -1.12
CA ALA A 137 -1.19 10.30 0.18
C ALA A 137 0.02 10.27 1.13
N SER A 138 0.12 11.27 2.01
CA SER A 138 0.98 11.17 3.19
C SER A 138 0.31 10.33 4.27
N PRO A 139 1.08 9.74 5.20
CA PRO A 139 0.54 9.11 6.40
C PRO A 139 -0.41 10.02 7.21
N GLU A 140 -0.22 11.34 7.20
CA GLU A 140 -1.10 12.31 7.90
C GLU A 140 -2.33 12.74 7.09
N GLY A 141 -2.46 12.29 5.83
CA GLY A 141 -3.62 12.57 4.98
C GLY A 141 -3.46 13.70 3.97
N HIS A 142 -2.27 14.25 3.73
CA HIS A 142 -2.07 15.14 2.58
C HIS A 142 -2.13 14.35 1.29
N VAL A 143 -3.05 14.69 0.39
CA VAL A 143 -3.27 13.99 -0.88
C VAL A 143 -2.80 14.87 -2.03
N ARG A 144 -2.05 14.28 -2.96
CA ARG A 144 -1.60 14.92 -4.20
C ARG A 144 -1.91 14.05 -5.41
N CYS A 145 -2.46 14.66 -6.45
CA CYS A 145 -2.81 14.01 -7.71
C CYS A 145 -2.11 14.67 -8.90
N TRP A 146 -1.45 13.85 -9.72
CA TRP A 146 -0.87 14.25 -11.00
C TRP A 146 -1.70 13.64 -12.13
N ARG A 147 -2.42 14.48 -12.89
CA ARG A 147 -3.19 14.04 -14.07
C ARG A 147 -2.32 13.61 -15.26
N ASN A 148 -1.04 13.97 -15.24
CA ASN A 148 -0.05 13.47 -16.18
C ASN A 148 1.33 13.54 -15.53
N ILE A 149 1.90 12.39 -15.19
CA ILE A 149 3.21 12.32 -14.53
C ILE A 149 4.37 12.81 -15.43
N ASN A 150 4.13 12.94 -16.74
CA ASN A 150 5.12 13.53 -17.65
C ASN A 150 5.23 15.05 -17.49
N HIS A 151 4.19 15.70 -16.96
CA HIS A 151 4.16 17.12 -16.61
C HIS A 151 4.05 17.29 -15.10
N GLY A 152 5.03 16.75 -14.36
CA GLY A 152 5.02 16.63 -12.89
C GLY A 152 4.90 17.93 -12.08
N LEU A 153 4.90 19.10 -12.73
CA LEU A 153 4.67 20.42 -12.11
C LEU A 153 3.18 20.73 -11.88
N ALA A 154 2.27 20.08 -12.62
CA ALA A 154 0.83 20.28 -12.45
C ALA A 154 0.24 19.19 -11.55
N SER A 155 -0.10 19.57 -10.31
CA SER A 155 -0.78 18.70 -9.36
C SER A 155 -2.00 19.36 -8.73
N ALA A 156 -2.93 18.55 -8.27
CA ALA A 156 -4.02 18.96 -7.39
C ALA A 156 -3.77 18.40 -5.99
N ASP A 157 -3.91 19.24 -4.98
CA ASP A 157 -3.69 18.87 -3.58
C ASP A 157 -5.01 18.98 -2.79
N ALA A 158 -5.17 18.10 -1.79
CA ALA A 158 -6.26 18.14 -0.83
C ALA A 158 -5.83 17.55 0.51
N GLN A 159 -6.55 17.86 1.57
CA GLN A 159 -6.26 17.35 2.92
C GLN A 159 -7.59 17.02 3.62
N PRO A 160 -8.07 15.76 3.56
CA PRO A 160 -9.17 15.31 4.40
C PRO A 160 -8.84 15.48 5.89
N ASP A 161 -9.87 15.79 6.69
CA ASP A 161 -9.77 15.73 8.14
C ASP A 161 -9.78 14.27 8.60
N LEU A 162 -8.64 13.81 9.10
CA LEU A 162 -8.45 12.46 9.62
C LEU A 162 -8.44 12.42 11.16
N GLN A 163 -8.66 13.54 11.85
CA GLN A 163 -8.66 13.59 13.32
C GLN A 163 -7.39 12.97 13.96
N GLY A 164 -6.24 13.19 13.32
CA GLY A 164 -4.95 12.64 13.77
C GLY A 164 -4.74 11.15 13.51
N GLN A 165 -5.62 10.49 12.74
CA GLN A 165 -5.44 9.10 12.34
C GLN A 165 -4.44 8.98 11.19
N GLU A 166 -3.59 7.96 11.27
CA GLU A 166 -2.57 7.69 10.25
C GLU A 166 -3.14 6.85 9.09
N CYS A 167 -2.88 7.27 7.86
CA CYS A 167 -3.18 6.56 6.62
C CYS A 167 -2.20 5.40 6.40
N CYS A 168 -2.73 4.24 5.99
CA CYS A 168 -1.91 3.06 5.73
C CYS A 168 -2.16 2.40 4.38
N LEU A 169 -3.32 2.61 3.73
CA LEU A 169 -3.64 1.99 2.44
C LEU A 169 -4.40 2.93 1.52
N LEU A 170 -3.96 3.02 0.26
CA LEU A 170 -4.69 3.66 -0.83
C LEU A 170 -5.10 2.60 -1.86
N THR A 171 -6.40 2.33 -1.94
CA THR A 171 -6.98 1.28 -2.77
C THR A 171 -7.79 1.87 -3.92
N PRO A 172 -7.45 1.60 -5.18
CA PRO A 172 -8.24 2.07 -6.30
C PRO A 172 -9.60 1.38 -6.36
N LEU A 173 -10.60 2.14 -6.78
CA LEU A 173 -11.92 1.64 -7.09
C LEU A 173 -12.06 1.46 -8.61
N PRO A 174 -12.72 0.39 -9.08
CA PRO A 174 -13.00 0.23 -10.50
C PRO A 174 -13.84 1.37 -11.09
N ASN A 175 -13.88 1.45 -12.42
CA ASN A 175 -14.74 2.37 -13.18
C ASN A 175 -14.53 3.86 -12.86
N GLN A 176 -13.29 4.27 -12.53
CA GLN A 176 -12.93 5.67 -12.26
C GLN A 176 -13.71 6.31 -11.08
N LEU A 177 -14.26 5.50 -10.17
CA LEU A 177 -14.97 6.01 -8.99
C LEU A 177 -14.04 6.75 -8.00
N GLY A 178 -12.73 6.57 -8.14
CA GLY A 178 -11.70 7.18 -7.32
C GLY A 178 -10.86 6.15 -6.57
N CYS A 179 -10.38 6.52 -5.40
CA CYS A 179 -9.62 5.66 -4.50
C CYS A 179 -10.19 5.72 -3.08
N ILE A 180 -10.10 4.64 -2.33
CA ILE A 180 -10.33 4.62 -0.89
C ILE A 180 -8.99 4.80 -0.20
N LEU A 181 -8.85 5.88 0.58
CA LEU A 181 -7.79 6.08 1.55
C LEU A 181 -8.27 5.56 2.90
N ALA A 182 -7.50 4.65 3.49
CA ALA A 182 -7.86 3.98 4.73
C ALA A 182 -6.82 4.23 5.83
N THR A 183 -7.30 4.45 7.05
CA THR A 183 -6.46 4.67 8.23
C THR A 183 -6.17 3.37 8.98
N THR A 184 -5.13 3.37 9.80
CA THR A 184 -4.74 2.23 10.66
C THR A 184 -5.88 1.80 11.61
N SER A 185 -6.76 2.73 11.99
CA SER A 185 -7.96 2.51 12.80
C SER A 185 -9.21 2.07 12.02
N GLY A 186 -9.11 1.96 10.69
CA GLY A 186 -10.20 1.52 9.82
C GLY A 186 -11.21 2.60 9.43
N SER A 187 -10.89 3.88 9.63
CA SER A 187 -11.63 4.98 9.00
C SER A 187 -11.33 5.01 7.50
N LEU A 188 -12.32 5.38 6.69
CA LEU A 188 -12.21 5.35 5.23
C LEU A 188 -12.60 6.71 4.65
N VAL A 189 -11.85 7.16 3.65
CA VAL A 189 -12.12 8.38 2.88
C VAL A 189 -12.11 8.01 1.40
N ILE A 190 -13.16 8.37 0.66
CA ILE A 190 -13.14 8.29 -0.80
C ILE A 190 -12.54 9.56 -1.39
N ILE A 191 -11.57 9.38 -2.28
CA ILE A 191 -10.87 10.44 -3.00
C ILE A 191 -11.24 10.31 -4.47
N THR A 192 -11.86 11.35 -5.02
CA THR A 192 -12.26 11.40 -6.43
C THR A 192 -11.60 12.61 -7.08
N PRO A 193 -10.68 12.41 -8.04
CA PRO A 193 -10.20 13.48 -8.91
C PRO A 193 -11.39 14.09 -9.66
N THR A 194 -11.48 15.41 -9.69
CA THR A 194 -12.51 16.07 -10.51
C THR A 194 -12.19 15.88 -11.98
N THR A 195 -13.19 15.79 -12.85
CA THR A 195 -13.03 15.73 -14.30
C THR A 195 -13.81 16.90 -14.89
N GLY A 196 -13.14 17.86 -15.53
CA GLY A 196 -13.77 19.06 -16.11
C GLY A 196 -12.73 20.09 -16.59
N GLU A 197 -13.18 21.06 -17.39
CA GLU A 197 -12.34 22.11 -18.02
C GLU A 197 -11.75 23.14 -17.05
N GLY A 198 -12.05 23.01 -15.75
CA GLY A 198 -11.49 23.86 -14.69
C GLY A 198 -10.12 23.39 -14.18
N GLN A 199 -9.63 24.10 -13.16
CA GLN A 199 -8.42 23.72 -12.43
C GLN A 199 -8.51 22.28 -11.91
N PRO A 200 -7.40 21.52 -11.92
CA PRO A 200 -7.39 20.18 -11.38
C PRO A 200 -7.74 20.20 -9.90
N GLY A 201 -8.72 19.39 -9.50
CA GLY A 201 -9.23 19.34 -8.13
C GLY A 201 -9.38 17.91 -7.61
N LEU A 202 -9.50 17.81 -6.29
CA LEU A 202 -9.74 16.56 -5.57
C LEU A 202 -10.94 16.74 -4.64
N ILE A 203 -11.86 15.78 -4.68
CA ILE A 203 -12.97 15.70 -3.73
C ILE A 203 -12.63 14.58 -2.75
N CYS A 204 -12.56 14.90 -1.46
CA CYS A 204 -12.34 13.94 -0.39
C CYS A 204 -13.61 13.84 0.46
N ARG A 205 -14.11 12.63 0.72
CA ARG A 205 -15.30 12.41 1.56
C ARG A 205 -15.09 11.25 2.52
N THR A 206 -15.25 11.51 3.80
CA THR A 206 -15.20 10.46 4.84
C THR A 206 -16.42 9.56 4.74
N LEU A 207 -16.20 8.26 4.74
CA LEU A 207 -17.26 7.25 4.73
C LEU A 207 -17.65 6.94 6.17
N THR A 208 -18.91 7.20 6.50
CA THR A 208 -19.47 6.92 7.82
C THR A 208 -20.45 5.75 7.72
N LEU A 209 -20.44 4.89 8.73
CA LEU A 209 -21.51 3.91 8.89
C LEU A 209 -22.78 4.65 9.36
N PRO A 210 -23.96 4.38 8.77
CA PRO A 210 -25.20 4.93 9.26
C PRO A 210 -25.40 4.52 10.72
N MET A 211 -25.48 5.52 11.59
CA MET A 211 -25.84 5.30 13.00
C MET A 211 -27.24 4.67 13.04
N GLY A 212 -27.32 3.39 13.40
CA GLY A 212 -28.59 2.65 13.48
C GLY A 212 -28.57 1.23 12.93
N VAL A 213 -27.62 0.87 12.05
CA VAL A 213 -27.57 -0.49 11.47
C VAL A 213 -27.03 -1.54 12.45
N LEU A 214 -26.35 -1.11 13.52
CA LEU A 214 -25.94 -1.98 14.65
C LEU A 214 -27.05 -2.18 15.70
N ALA A 215 -28.18 -1.47 15.62
CA ALA A 215 -29.29 -1.64 16.57
C ALA A 215 -30.22 -2.82 16.23
N GLY A 216 -30.09 -3.40 15.02
CA GLY A 216 -31.03 -4.41 14.49
C GLY A 216 -30.61 -5.87 14.64
N ILE A 217 -29.32 -6.16 14.79
CA ILE A 217 -28.78 -7.53 14.74
C ILE A 217 -28.01 -7.81 16.03
N GLY A 218 -28.75 -7.81 17.13
CA GLY A 218 -28.21 -8.00 18.47
C GLY A 218 -29.28 -8.01 19.56
N ARG A 219 -30.54 -8.37 19.23
CA ARG A 219 -31.52 -8.68 20.27
C ARG A 219 -31.16 -10.03 20.88
N LYS A 220 -30.24 -9.98 21.83
CA LYS A 220 -30.30 -10.65 23.14
C LYS A 220 -29.26 -9.97 24.04
N VAL A 221 -29.79 -9.13 24.95
CA VAL A 221 -29.17 -8.46 26.12
C VAL A 221 -27.95 -7.56 25.81
N SER A 222 -28.05 -6.24 25.91
CA SER A 222 -28.19 -5.54 27.19
C SER A 222 -29.05 -4.29 27.10
N SER A 223 -30.09 -4.26 27.94
CA SER A 223 -30.83 -3.07 28.31
C SER A 223 -30.00 -2.25 29.29
N PHE A 224 -29.53 -1.05 28.92
CA PHE A 224 -29.51 0.10 29.84
C PHE A 224 -29.55 1.40 29.02
N ILE A 225 -30.71 2.05 29.12
CA ILE A 225 -30.90 3.46 28.83
C ILE A 225 -30.36 4.25 30.04
N PHE A 226 -29.81 5.43 29.77
CA PHE A 226 -29.43 6.52 30.69
C PHE A 226 -28.01 6.54 31.29
N GLY A 227 -27.27 7.59 30.95
CA GLY A 227 -26.46 8.31 31.92
C GLY A 227 -25.08 7.74 32.25
N SER A 228 -24.22 7.53 31.25
CA SER A 228 -22.77 7.71 31.33
C SER A 228 -22.21 7.22 30.01
N ILE A 229 -21.32 8.01 29.40
CA ILE A 229 -20.44 7.50 28.34
C ILE A 229 -19.68 6.37 29.03
N PRO A 230 -19.92 5.08 28.70
CA PRO A 230 -18.95 4.09 29.09
C PRO A 230 -17.68 4.55 28.39
N SER A 231 -16.59 4.71 29.13
CA SER A 231 -15.27 4.62 28.55
C SER A 231 -15.26 3.29 27.81
N GLN A 232 -15.65 3.32 26.53
CA GLN A 232 -15.54 2.17 25.65
C GLN A 232 -14.05 1.91 25.70
N THR A 233 -13.67 0.81 26.35
CA THR A 233 -12.44 0.13 26.04
C THR A 233 -12.56 -0.16 24.55
N SER A 234 -12.11 0.81 23.75
CA SER A 234 -12.18 0.75 22.30
C SER A 234 -11.34 -0.44 21.95
N GLU A 235 -11.97 -1.58 21.65
CA GLU A 235 -11.26 -2.65 20.98
C GLU A 235 -10.56 -2.00 19.80
N THR A 236 -9.24 -2.07 19.79
CA THR A 236 -8.43 -1.39 18.79
C THR A 236 -8.74 -2.05 17.47
N ARG A 237 -9.66 -1.43 16.72
CA ARG A 237 -10.05 -1.86 15.39
C ARG A 237 -8.89 -1.58 14.46
N GLN A 238 -8.01 -2.54 14.29
CA GLN A 238 -6.86 -2.43 13.41
C GLN A 238 -7.29 -2.80 11.99
N LEU A 239 -6.99 -1.94 11.02
CA LEU A 239 -7.19 -2.25 9.61
C LEU A 239 -6.15 -3.27 9.16
N ASN A 240 -6.61 -4.36 8.55
CA ASN A 240 -5.74 -5.35 7.92
C ASN A 240 -5.62 -5.08 6.42
N ARG A 241 -6.74 -4.89 5.71
CA ARG A 241 -6.72 -4.72 4.25
C ARG A 241 -7.99 -4.11 3.69
N VAL A 242 -7.84 -3.38 2.57
CA VAL A 242 -8.96 -2.94 1.72
C VAL A 242 -8.79 -3.50 0.31
N LEU A 243 -9.88 -4.00 -0.27
CA LEU A 243 -9.93 -4.59 -1.60
C LEU A 243 -11.00 -3.89 -2.43
N GLY A 244 -10.61 -3.23 -3.52
CA GLY A 244 -11.56 -2.72 -4.51
C GLY A 244 -12.18 -3.85 -5.33
N CYS A 245 -13.47 -3.75 -5.64
CA CYS A 245 -14.20 -4.65 -6.52
C CYS A 245 -15.23 -3.87 -7.34
N GLU A 246 -15.81 -4.46 -8.38
CA GLU A 246 -16.70 -3.74 -9.31
C GLU A 246 -17.91 -3.09 -8.62
N GLU A 247 -18.43 -3.72 -7.56
CA GLU A 247 -19.56 -3.20 -6.77
C GLU A 247 -19.15 -2.27 -5.63
N GLY A 248 -17.85 -2.08 -5.38
CA GLY A 248 -17.34 -1.22 -4.30
C GLY A 248 -16.06 -1.73 -3.66
N ALA A 249 -16.08 -2.05 -2.36
CA ALA A 249 -14.88 -2.50 -1.66
C ALA A 249 -15.16 -3.45 -0.50
N PHE A 250 -14.21 -4.35 -0.22
CA PHE A 250 -14.16 -5.14 1.01
C PHE A 250 -13.14 -4.55 1.97
N VAL A 251 -13.50 -4.46 3.24
CA VAL A 251 -12.68 -3.88 4.31
C VAL A 251 -12.53 -4.93 5.40
N LEU A 252 -11.32 -5.41 5.58
CA LEU A 252 -10.94 -6.38 6.59
C LEU A 252 -10.24 -5.67 7.73
N THR A 253 -10.77 -5.81 8.94
CA THR A 253 -10.14 -5.40 10.19
C THR A 253 -9.80 -6.62 11.05
N SER A 254 -9.12 -6.41 12.17
CA SER A 254 -8.82 -7.46 13.16
C SER A 254 -10.06 -8.23 13.62
N THR A 255 -11.24 -7.59 13.61
CA THR A 255 -12.49 -8.11 14.17
C THR A 255 -13.64 -8.24 13.18
N SER A 256 -13.51 -7.76 11.93
CA SER A 256 -14.65 -7.73 11.00
C SER A 256 -14.25 -7.76 9.54
N LEU A 257 -15.13 -8.33 8.70
CA LEU A 257 -15.12 -8.17 7.25
C LEU A 257 -16.38 -7.42 6.81
N GLN A 258 -16.20 -6.28 6.14
CA GLN A 258 -17.28 -5.41 5.69
C GLN A 258 -17.27 -5.26 4.18
N LYS A 259 -18.44 -5.29 3.54
CA LYS A 259 -18.60 -4.92 2.12
C LYS A 259 -19.25 -3.56 2.01
N TRP A 260 -18.58 -2.62 1.36
CA TRP A 260 -19.06 -1.30 1.01
C TRP A 260 -19.50 -1.29 -0.45
N ARG A 261 -20.69 -0.74 -0.73
CA ARG A 261 -21.19 -0.56 -2.08
C ARG A 261 -21.29 0.91 -2.43
N ILE A 262 -20.70 1.28 -3.56
CA ILE A 262 -20.61 2.68 -3.98
C ILE A 262 -21.77 2.93 -4.95
N ALA A 263 -22.81 3.61 -4.47
CA ALA A 263 -23.89 4.09 -5.32
C ALA A 263 -23.48 5.43 -5.94
N GLN A 264 -23.59 5.54 -7.26
CA GLN A 264 -23.45 6.81 -7.96
C GLN A 264 -24.84 7.46 -8.03
N ASP A 265 -25.08 8.49 -7.22
CA ASP A 265 -26.35 9.22 -7.32
C ASP A 265 -26.38 10.05 -8.60
N ARG A 266 -27.49 9.97 -9.36
CA ARG A 266 -27.66 10.64 -10.65
C ARG A 266 -27.88 12.15 -10.54
N ASN A 267 -28.21 12.68 -9.36
CA ASN A 267 -28.63 14.08 -9.23
C ASN A 267 -27.84 14.98 -8.27
N SER A 268 -27.02 14.48 -7.35
CA SER A 268 -26.15 15.36 -6.56
C SER A 268 -25.23 14.57 -5.64
N ASN A 269 -23.92 14.76 -5.75
CA ASN A 269 -22.91 14.70 -4.68
C ASN A 269 -23.03 13.69 -3.53
N GLN A 270 -23.70 12.56 -3.71
CA GLN A 270 -23.87 11.57 -2.66
C GLN A 270 -23.43 10.20 -3.19
N ALA A 271 -22.50 9.61 -2.46
CA ALA A 271 -22.16 8.22 -2.60
C ALA A 271 -22.22 7.56 -1.23
N MET A 272 -22.82 6.38 -1.24
CA MET A 272 -22.67 5.25 -0.32
C MET A 272 -23.78 4.99 0.71
N ILE A 273 -24.39 3.81 0.57
CA ILE A 273 -25.23 3.11 1.56
C ILE A 273 -24.53 1.75 1.81
N PRO A 274 -24.22 1.36 3.06
CA PRO A 274 -23.54 0.10 3.33
C PRO A 274 -24.54 -1.04 3.56
N PHE A 275 -24.30 -2.22 2.95
CA PHE A 275 -24.85 -3.53 3.38
C PHE A 275 -23.98 -4.63 2.73
N TYR A 276 -23.45 -5.67 3.39
CA TYR A 276 -23.85 -6.45 4.57
C TYR A 276 -22.61 -6.91 5.38
N PHE A 277 -22.87 -7.34 6.62
CA PHE A 277 -21.97 -8.04 7.54
C PHE A 277 -21.84 -9.53 7.16
N LEU A 278 -20.60 -10.04 7.14
CA LEU A 278 -20.31 -11.47 7.30
C LEU A 278 -19.31 -11.58 8.45
N THR A 279 -19.80 -11.95 9.64
CA THR A 279 -18.95 -12.49 10.70
C THR A 279 -18.85 -14.00 10.51
N THR A 280 -17.65 -14.51 10.34
CA THR A 280 -17.29 -15.86 10.78
C THR A 280 -16.53 -15.74 12.08
#